data_AF-A0A495VQC1-F1
#
_entry.id   AF-A0A495VQC1-F1
#
_cell.length_a   1.000
_cell.length_b   1.000
_cell.length_c   1.000
_cell.angle_alpha   90.00
_cell.angle_beta   90.00
_cell.angle_gamma   90.00
#
_symmetry.space_group_name_H-M   'P 1'
#
loop_
_entity.id
_entity.type
_entity.pdbx_description
1 polymer ?
#
loop_
_entity_poly.entity_id
_entity_poly.type
_entity_poly.pdbx_seq_one_letter_code
_entity_poly.pdbx_strand_id
1 'polypeptide(L)'
;MDERRIAELFRAAAGDAPPASFDVGNVRSASARATARRRSRVALGSTLAAVLVFGGALVSADLLGRPDHGNTTSAGSAQPPESPNLTPFAVPEPREGEQRAEVVPSGGQPPESIPEDPSTQGDGTSGTTGRPTTGGASGCQEVDRELAVALADELPAAEGLQPSHAVANCPSGARGAAYLVRDDRGVTGLVSVVLVPPGEGAPASTAVAESRGPARSGAGTVHLLSEPAQGATSGPFEAELPGLAERVASRL
;
A
#
# COMPACT_ATOMS: atom_id res chain seq x y z
N MET A 1 47.40 -4.54 -27.97
CA MET A 1 46.21 -4.98 -27.23
C MET A 1 45.27 -5.60 -28.25
N ASP A 2 44.86 -6.85 -28.09
CA ASP A 2 44.31 -7.67 -29.19
C ASP A 2 42.78 -7.75 -29.11
N GLU A 3 42.09 -7.01 -29.98
CA GLU A 3 40.63 -6.83 -29.98
C GLU A 3 39.87 -8.16 -30.16
N ARG A 4 40.49 -9.11 -30.88
CA ARG A 4 39.93 -10.45 -31.09
C ARG A 4 39.84 -11.24 -29.79
N ARG A 5 40.82 -11.07 -28.91
CA ARG A 5 40.86 -11.75 -27.61
C ARG A 5 39.82 -11.20 -26.64
N ILE A 6 39.48 -9.92 -26.75
CA ILE A 6 38.41 -9.30 -25.96
C ILE A 6 37.05 -9.82 -26.43
N ALA A 7 36.82 -9.92 -27.75
CA ALA A 7 35.58 -10.44 -28.31
C ALA A 7 35.32 -11.91 -27.94
N GLU A 8 36.36 -12.74 -27.85
CA GLU A 8 36.24 -14.13 -27.40
C GLU A 8 35.90 -14.24 -25.91
N LEU A 9 36.46 -13.38 -25.05
CA LEU A 9 36.14 -13.37 -23.62
C LEU A 9 34.67 -12.96 -23.38
N PHE A 10 34.16 -11.97 -24.11
CA PHE A 10 32.74 -11.59 -24.00
C PHE A 10 31.79 -12.68 -24.51
N ARG A 11 32.16 -13.39 -25.59
CA ARG A 11 31.34 -14.49 -26.12
C ARG A 11 31.36 -15.71 -25.20
N ALA A 12 32.46 -15.99 -24.50
CA ALA A 12 32.56 -17.08 -23.53
C ALA A 12 31.81 -16.79 -22.21
N ALA A 13 31.67 -15.52 -21.82
CA ALA A 13 30.95 -15.11 -20.62
C ALA A 13 29.42 -15.07 -20.81
N ALA A 14 28.95 -14.90 -22.04
CA ALA A 14 27.54 -15.02 -22.40
C ALA A 14 27.13 -16.50 -22.48
N GLY A 15 27.04 -17.16 -21.31
CA GLY A 15 26.49 -18.51 -21.21
C GLY A 15 25.04 -18.58 -21.69
N ASP A 16 24.54 -19.79 -21.89
CA ASP A 16 23.14 -20.02 -22.28
C ASP A 16 22.19 -19.33 -21.31
N ALA A 17 21.27 -18.52 -21.86
CA ALA A 17 20.28 -17.82 -21.06
C ALA A 17 19.41 -18.86 -20.31
N PRO A 18 19.22 -18.72 -18.99
CA PRO A 18 18.36 -19.62 -18.25
C PRO A 18 16.93 -19.57 -18.81
N PRO A 19 16.20 -20.70 -18.84
CA PRO A 19 14.84 -20.72 -19.35
C PRO A 19 13.97 -19.75 -18.54
N ALA A 20 13.05 -19.06 -19.21
CA ALA A 20 12.14 -18.13 -18.57
C ALA A 20 11.37 -18.83 -17.43
N SER A 21 11.53 -18.34 -16.20
CA SER A 21 10.83 -18.86 -15.02
C SER A 21 9.36 -18.45 -14.96
N PHE A 22 8.91 -17.59 -15.87
CA PHE A 22 7.55 -17.08 -15.95
C PHE A 22 6.88 -17.50 -17.25
N ASP A 23 5.93 -18.43 -17.13
CA ASP A 23 4.99 -18.83 -18.18
C ASP A 23 3.72 -17.95 -18.12
N VAL A 24 3.11 -17.72 -19.29
CA VAL A 24 1.79 -17.09 -19.45
C VAL A 24 0.71 -17.78 -18.59
N GLY A 25 0.80 -19.10 -18.40
CA GLY A 25 -0.04 -19.90 -17.50
C GLY A 25 0.07 -19.49 -16.03
N ASN A 26 1.28 -19.13 -15.55
CA ASN A 26 1.47 -18.61 -14.20
C ASN A 26 0.76 -17.26 -14.00
N VAL A 27 0.81 -16.38 -15.00
CA VAL A 27 0.12 -15.08 -14.96
C VAL A 27 -1.39 -15.26 -15.01
N ARG A 28 -1.89 -16.13 -15.90
CA ARG A 28 -3.34 -16.39 -16.04
C ARG A 28 -3.92 -17.05 -14.79
N SER A 29 -3.22 -18.01 -14.19
CA SER A 29 -3.68 -18.67 -12.96
C SER A 29 -3.65 -17.73 -11.75
N ALA A 30 -2.62 -16.89 -11.62
CA ALA A 30 -2.57 -15.84 -10.60
C ALA A 30 -3.70 -14.80 -10.77
N SER A 31 -3.95 -14.36 -12.01
CA SER A 31 -5.03 -13.41 -12.35
C SER A 31 -6.43 -13.99 -12.10
N ALA A 32 -6.65 -15.26 -12.46
CA ALA A 32 -7.90 -15.97 -12.19
C ALA A 32 -8.16 -16.08 -10.68
N ARG A 33 -7.13 -16.40 -9.88
CA ARG A 33 -7.22 -16.46 -8.42
C ARG A 33 -7.52 -15.08 -7.81
N ALA A 34 -6.93 -14.01 -8.35
CA ALA A 34 -7.23 -12.64 -7.91
C ALA A 34 -8.69 -12.23 -8.24
N THR A 35 -9.17 -12.56 -9.44
CA THR A 35 -10.54 -12.26 -9.88
C THR A 35 -11.58 -13.05 -9.09
N ALA A 36 -11.31 -14.32 -8.76
CA ALA A 36 -12.20 -15.14 -7.95
C ALA A 36 -12.45 -14.55 -6.55
N ARG A 37 -11.39 -14.03 -5.89
CA ARG A 37 -11.49 -13.39 -4.56
C ARG A 37 -12.35 -12.12 -4.57
N ARG A 38 -12.36 -11.36 -5.68
CA ARG A 38 -13.23 -10.17 -5.82
C ARG A 38 -14.71 -10.54 -5.84
N ARG A 39 -15.09 -11.64 -6.49
CA ARG A 39 -16.50 -12.03 -6.62
C ARG A 39 -17.11 -12.58 -5.33
N SER A 40 -16.32 -13.26 -4.49
CA SER A 40 -16.80 -13.78 -3.20
C SER A 40 -17.14 -12.71 -2.17
N ARG A 41 -16.61 -11.48 -2.28
CA ARG A 41 -16.90 -10.38 -1.34
C ARG A 41 -18.21 -9.64 -1.64
N VAL A 42 -18.70 -9.68 -2.88
CA VAL A 42 -19.94 -8.99 -3.28
C VAL A 42 -21.20 -9.81 -2.94
N ALA A 43 -21.08 -11.14 -2.84
CA ALA A 43 -22.24 -12.03 -2.63
C ALA A 43 -22.75 -12.09 -1.17
N LEU A 44 -21.96 -11.70 -0.17
CA LEU A 44 -22.34 -11.79 1.25
C LEU A 44 -23.09 -10.54 1.79
N GLY A 45 -23.10 -9.43 1.06
CA GLY A 45 -23.74 -8.18 1.51
C GLY A 45 -25.24 -8.07 1.22
N SER A 46 -25.82 -8.95 0.39
CA SER A 46 -27.17 -8.73 -0.18
C SER A 46 -28.32 -9.42 0.55
N THR A 47 -28.09 -10.33 1.49
CA THR A 47 -29.18 -11.11 2.12
C THR A 47 -29.69 -10.54 3.45
N LEU A 48 -28.96 -9.64 4.11
CA LEU A 48 -29.41 -9.01 5.36
C LEU A 48 -30.36 -7.82 5.14
N ALA A 49 -30.35 -7.18 3.96
CA ALA A 49 -31.21 -6.04 3.68
C ALA A 49 -32.68 -6.42 3.39
N ALA A 50 -32.96 -7.66 2.95
CA ALA A 50 -34.32 -8.07 2.59
C ALA A 50 -35.19 -8.47 3.79
N VAL A 51 -34.60 -8.91 4.91
CA VAL A 51 -35.36 -9.36 6.09
C VAL A 51 -35.85 -8.17 6.94
N LEU A 52 -35.13 -7.05 6.96
CA LEU A 52 -35.52 -5.86 7.73
C LEU A 52 -36.69 -5.08 7.10
N VAL A 53 -36.95 -5.25 5.80
CA VAL A 53 -38.05 -4.53 5.11
C VAL A 53 -39.41 -5.23 5.28
N PHE A 54 -39.45 -6.54 5.53
CA PHE A 54 -40.70 -7.29 5.67
C PHE A 54 -41.07 -7.72 7.11
N GLY A 55 -40.15 -7.68 8.08
CA GLY A 55 -40.40 -8.17 9.45
C GLY A 55 -40.80 -7.11 10.50
N GLY A 56 -40.85 -5.83 10.15
CA GLY A 56 -40.93 -4.71 11.10
C GLY A 56 -42.33 -4.13 11.36
N ALA A 57 -43.41 -4.87 11.10
CA ALA A 57 -44.76 -4.45 11.45
C ALA A 57 -45.34 -5.44 12.45
N LEU A 58 -45.52 -5.01 13.72
CA LEU A 58 -46.51 -5.47 14.71
C LEU A 58 -46.00 -5.30 16.17
N VAL A 59 -45.78 -4.07 16.66
CA VAL A 59 -45.91 -3.72 18.11
C VAL A 59 -46.30 -2.24 18.27
N SER A 60 -47.58 -2.01 18.64
CA SER A 60 -48.25 -0.89 19.38
C SER A 60 -47.66 0.55 19.36
N ALA A 61 -48.40 1.57 18.88
CA ALA A 61 -49.39 2.40 19.64
C ALA A 61 -48.76 3.04 20.89
N ASP A 62 -48.65 4.36 21.07
CA ASP A 62 -49.60 5.45 20.88
C ASP A 62 -48.81 6.78 21.00
N LEU A 63 -49.25 7.86 20.35
CA LEU A 63 -49.03 9.30 20.65
C LEU A 63 -48.99 10.17 19.38
N LEU A 64 -50.17 10.70 19.05
CA LEU A 64 -50.48 12.03 18.50
C LEU A 64 -49.84 12.50 17.17
N GLY A 65 -50.71 12.76 16.18
CA GLY A 65 -50.66 14.06 15.48
C GLY A 65 -50.81 14.13 13.96
N ARG A 66 -52.04 13.88 13.44
CA ARG A 66 -52.75 14.56 12.32
C ARG A 66 -52.15 14.48 10.86
N PRO A 67 -53.02 14.45 9.80
CA PRO A 67 -52.71 13.85 8.51
C PRO A 67 -52.35 14.87 7.40
N ASP A 68 -52.22 14.32 6.19
CA ASP A 68 -52.22 14.95 4.87
C ASP A 68 -50.83 15.28 4.29
N HIS A 69 -50.36 14.42 3.38
CA HIS A 69 -50.30 14.75 1.94
C HIS A 69 -49.66 13.60 1.16
N GLY A 70 -50.30 13.24 0.05
CA GLY A 70 -49.78 12.26 -0.88
C GLY A 70 -48.45 12.71 -1.49
N ASN A 71 -47.65 11.72 -1.90
CA ASN A 71 -46.84 11.81 -3.09
C ASN A 71 -46.47 10.39 -3.54
N THR A 72 -47.23 9.92 -4.52
CA THR A 72 -46.79 8.98 -5.55
C THR A 72 -45.64 9.62 -6.33
N THR A 73 -44.49 8.97 -6.39
CA THR A 73 -43.46 9.16 -7.43
C THR A 73 -42.47 8.00 -7.32
N SER A 74 -42.70 6.94 -8.11
CA SER A 74 -42.03 6.66 -9.38
C SER A 74 -40.57 6.25 -9.25
N ALA A 75 -40.36 4.95 -9.50
CA ALA A 75 -39.09 4.32 -9.77
C ALA A 75 -38.43 4.96 -11.02
N GLY A 76 -37.22 5.48 -10.84
CA GLY A 76 -36.35 5.94 -11.93
C GLY A 76 -35.30 4.89 -12.22
N SER A 77 -35.53 4.08 -13.25
CA SER A 77 -34.52 3.19 -13.83
C SER A 77 -33.60 3.98 -14.77
N ALA A 78 -32.29 3.73 -14.59
CA ALA A 78 -31.20 3.73 -15.58
C ALA A 78 -31.21 4.74 -16.75
N GLN A 79 -30.13 5.52 -16.88
CA GLN A 79 -29.18 5.35 -18.01
C GLN A 79 -27.85 6.11 -17.76
N PRO A 80 -26.71 5.56 -18.23
CA PRO A 80 -25.38 6.14 -18.08
C PRO A 80 -25.11 7.24 -19.13
N PRO A 81 -24.41 8.34 -18.78
CA PRO A 81 -23.91 9.25 -19.80
C PRO A 81 -22.70 8.65 -20.54
N GLU A 82 -22.79 8.78 -21.85
CA GLU A 82 -21.88 8.31 -22.87
C GLU A 82 -20.47 8.92 -22.74
N SER A 83 -19.48 8.07 -23.00
CA SER A 83 -18.05 8.42 -23.01
C SER A 83 -17.68 9.03 -24.37
N PRO A 84 -17.02 10.21 -24.43
CA PRO A 84 -16.52 10.76 -25.68
C PRO A 84 -15.29 10.00 -26.17
N ASN A 85 -15.53 9.17 -27.18
CA ASN A 85 -14.67 8.76 -28.29
C ASN A 85 -13.24 9.36 -28.29
N LEU A 86 -12.27 8.62 -27.72
CA LEU A 86 -10.84 8.86 -27.92
C LEU A 86 -10.35 7.95 -29.04
N THR A 87 -10.08 8.52 -30.22
CA THR A 87 -9.39 7.83 -31.30
C THR A 87 -7.92 7.62 -30.92
N PRO A 88 -7.39 6.38 -31.02
CA PRO A 88 -5.95 6.16 -30.96
C PRO A 88 -5.34 6.40 -32.36
N PHE A 89 -4.05 6.72 -32.40
CA PHE A 89 -3.20 6.89 -33.59
C PHE A 89 -3.18 8.28 -34.23
N ALA A 90 -2.30 9.14 -33.71
CA ALA A 90 -1.60 10.15 -34.49
C ALA A 90 -0.08 9.99 -34.24
N VAL A 91 0.61 9.46 -35.26
CA VAL A 91 2.07 9.38 -35.34
C VAL A 91 2.57 10.74 -35.82
N PRO A 92 3.47 11.44 -35.11
CA PRO A 92 4.12 12.62 -35.68
C PRO A 92 5.10 12.20 -36.78
N GLU A 93 4.87 12.69 -38.00
CA GLU A 93 5.80 12.55 -39.13
C GLU A 93 7.14 13.27 -38.85
N PRO A 94 8.28 12.75 -39.37
CA PRO A 94 9.59 13.38 -39.20
C PRO A 94 9.68 14.61 -40.12
N ARG A 95 9.91 15.79 -39.55
CA ARG A 95 10.32 16.97 -40.32
C ARG A 95 11.81 16.88 -40.62
N GLU A 96 12.14 16.60 -41.88
CA GLU A 96 13.44 16.92 -42.47
C GLU A 96 13.59 18.45 -42.52
N GLY A 97 14.65 18.95 -41.87
CA GLY A 97 14.88 20.38 -41.67
C GLY A 97 16.26 20.59 -41.07
N GLU A 98 17.23 20.57 -41.97
CA GLU A 98 18.66 20.81 -41.80
C GLU A 98 18.98 22.03 -40.91
N GLN A 99 19.76 21.79 -39.83
CA GLN A 99 20.74 22.75 -39.32
C GLN A 99 21.79 22.00 -38.50
N ARG A 100 22.85 21.63 -39.22
CA ARG A 100 24.10 21.07 -38.69
C ARG A 100 24.79 22.13 -37.84
N ALA A 101 24.60 22.07 -36.53
CA ALA A 101 25.45 22.79 -35.60
C ALA A 101 26.82 22.09 -35.59
N GLU A 102 27.83 22.75 -36.16
CA GLU A 102 29.24 22.44 -35.90
C GLU A 102 29.50 22.58 -34.40
N VAL A 103 29.63 21.45 -33.70
CA VAL A 103 30.18 21.43 -32.34
C VAL A 103 31.70 21.32 -32.48
N VAL A 104 32.36 22.44 -32.30
CA VAL A 104 33.81 22.52 -32.05
C VAL A 104 34.13 21.68 -30.81
N PRO A 105 35.03 20.68 -30.86
CA PRO A 105 35.49 20.01 -29.66
C PRO A 105 36.47 20.94 -28.95
N SER A 106 35.95 21.77 -28.04
CA SER A 106 36.79 22.50 -27.09
C SER A 106 37.27 21.49 -26.05
N GLY A 107 38.50 21.00 -26.21
CA GLY A 107 39.19 20.15 -25.24
C GLY A 107 39.45 20.93 -23.95
N GLY A 108 38.49 20.87 -23.03
CA GLY A 108 38.70 21.25 -21.64
C GLY A 108 39.49 20.18 -20.89
N GLN A 109 40.41 20.59 -20.01
CA GLN A 109 41.16 19.70 -19.14
C GLN A 109 40.21 18.87 -18.26
N PRO A 110 40.51 17.58 -18.00
CA PRO A 110 39.69 16.74 -17.14
C PRO A 110 39.73 17.28 -15.71
N PRO A 111 38.60 17.34 -14.98
CA PRO A 111 38.65 17.57 -13.54
C PRO A 111 39.37 16.41 -12.88
N GLU A 112 40.43 16.70 -12.12
CA GLU A 112 40.98 15.74 -11.17
C GLU A 112 39.94 15.51 -10.06
N SER A 113 39.81 14.24 -9.65
CA SER A 113 38.90 13.71 -8.62
C SER A 113 37.42 13.56 -9.04
N ILE A 114 37.11 12.41 -9.66
CA ILE A 114 35.79 11.79 -9.54
C ILE A 114 35.80 11.05 -8.20
N PRO A 115 34.95 11.38 -7.22
CA PRO A 115 34.78 10.55 -6.03
C PRO A 115 34.37 9.15 -6.47
N GLU A 116 35.02 8.12 -5.92
CA GLU A 116 34.72 6.72 -6.21
C GLU A 116 33.24 6.45 -5.87
N ASP A 117 32.40 6.34 -6.91
CA ASP A 117 31.04 5.85 -6.77
C ASP A 117 31.11 4.43 -6.17
N PRO A 118 30.36 4.11 -5.10
CA PRO A 118 30.32 2.75 -4.60
C PRO A 118 29.74 1.85 -5.69
N SER A 119 30.50 0.81 -6.04
CA SER A 119 30.12 -0.20 -7.03
C SER A 119 28.67 -0.64 -6.86
N THR A 120 27.84 -0.43 -7.89
CA THR A 120 26.46 -0.94 -7.94
C THR A 120 26.39 -2.41 -8.37
N GLN A 121 27.55 -3.05 -8.59
CA GLN A 121 27.64 -4.47 -8.86
C GLN A 121 28.25 -5.15 -7.64
N GLY A 122 27.40 -5.88 -6.93
CA GLY A 122 27.71 -6.51 -5.66
C GLY A 122 28.87 -7.48 -5.74
N ASP A 123 30.07 -6.97 -5.46
CA ASP A 123 31.23 -7.78 -5.13
C ASP A 123 31.19 -8.13 -3.64
N GLY A 124 30.25 -9.01 -3.32
CA GLY A 124 30.16 -9.70 -2.04
C GLY A 124 30.12 -11.19 -2.30
N THR A 125 31.28 -11.81 -2.50
CA THR A 125 31.40 -13.28 -2.54
C THR A 125 31.16 -13.82 -1.13
N SER A 126 29.90 -14.07 -0.79
CA SER A 126 29.52 -15.07 0.21
C SER A 126 28.02 -15.31 0.10
N GLY A 127 27.68 -16.37 -0.64
CA GLY A 127 26.37 -17.01 -0.53
C GLY A 127 26.20 -17.54 0.89
N THR A 128 25.61 -16.71 1.75
CA THR A 128 24.97 -17.13 2.98
C THR A 128 23.49 -16.80 2.84
N THR A 129 22.65 -17.83 2.67
CA THR A 129 21.20 -17.72 2.91
C THR A 129 20.92 -17.68 4.42
N GLY A 130 21.75 -16.95 5.16
CA GLY A 130 21.52 -16.58 6.54
C GLY A 130 20.86 -15.21 6.52
N ARG A 131 19.55 -15.17 6.78
CA ARG A 131 18.92 -13.99 7.36
C ARG A 131 19.87 -13.47 8.46
N PRO A 132 20.28 -12.19 8.45
CA PRO A 132 21.12 -11.69 9.53
C PRO A 132 20.33 -11.83 10.82
N THR A 133 20.70 -12.80 11.66
CA THR A 133 20.21 -12.95 13.04
C THR A 133 20.99 -12.06 14.00
N THR A 134 21.78 -11.12 13.47
CA THR A 134 22.67 -10.25 14.23
C THR A 134 22.65 -8.87 13.58
N GLY A 135 21.79 -7.99 14.11
CA GLY A 135 21.62 -6.61 13.63
C GLY A 135 20.31 -6.37 12.87
N GLY A 136 19.16 -6.81 13.41
CA GLY A 136 17.87 -6.38 12.88
C GLY A 136 17.76 -4.87 12.99
N ALA A 137 17.25 -4.20 11.95
CA ALA A 137 16.95 -2.78 11.99
C ALA A 137 16.20 -2.47 13.30
N SER A 138 16.88 -1.79 14.23
CA SER A 138 16.30 -1.47 15.53
C SER A 138 15.28 -0.36 15.32
N GLY A 139 14.01 -0.66 15.57
CA GLY A 139 12.90 0.29 15.47
C GLY A 139 12.10 0.15 14.17
N CYS A 140 11.00 0.89 14.08
CA CYS A 140 10.02 0.79 13.00
C CYS A 140 10.44 1.40 11.66
N GLN A 141 11.75 1.43 11.38
CA GLN A 141 12.33 2.02 10.16
C GLN A 141 12.01 1.17 8.91
N GLU A 142 11.91 -0.15 9.10
CA GLU A 142 11.47 -1.06 8.06
C GLU A 142 9.97 -1.32 8.16
N VAL A 143 9.30 -1.38 7.01
CA VAL A 143 7.89 -1.72 6.91
C VAL A 143 7.72 -3.23 7.16
N ASP A 144 7.08 -3.58 8.27
CA ASP A 144 6.66 -4.94 8.50
C ASP A 144 5.45 -5.27 7.61
N ARG A 145 5.66 -6.18 6.66
CA ARG A 145 4.64 -6.56 5.66
C ARG A 145 3.43 -7.25 6.29
N GLU A 146 3.62 -7.99 7.37
CA GLU A 146 2.53 -8.69 8.06
C GLU A 146 1.63 -7.68 8.78
N LEU A 147 2.24 -6.74 9.50
CA LEU A 147 1.52 -5.63 10.12
C LEU A 147 0.83 -4.73 9.09
N ALA A 148 1.49 -4.43 7.97
CA ALA A 148 0.93 -3.64 6.89
C ALA A 148 -0.32 -4.30 6.28
N VAL A 149 -0.29 -5.62 6.09
CA VAL A 149 -1.45 -6.37 5.57
C VAL A 149 -2.57 -6.43 6.60
N ALA A 150 -2.25 -6.71 7.88
CA ALA A 150 -3.23 -6.75 8.95
C ALA A 150 -3.96 -5.40 9.11
N LEU A 151 -3.22 -4.30 9.00
CA LEU A 151 -3.79 -2.95 9.06
C LEU A 151 -4.63 -2.63 7.81
N ALA A 152 -4.15 -2.95 6.61
CA ALA A 152 -4.89 -2.68 5.36
C ALA A 152 -6.20 -3.46 5.26
N ASP A 153 -6.25 -4.69 5.78
CA ASP A 153 -7.47 -5.48 5.80
C ASP A 153 -8.58 -4.89 6.69
N GLU A 154 -8.21 -4.06 7.67
CA GLU A 154 -9.13 -3.40 8.59
C GLU A 154 -9.44 -1.94 8.20
N LEU A 155 -8.64 -1.35 7.30
CA LEU A 155 -8.80 0.01 6.81
C LEU A 155 -9.24 0.02 5.33
N PRO A 156 -10.53 0.21 5.03
CA PRO A 156 -10.99 0.37 3.65
C PRO A 156 -10.28 1.51 2.90
N ALA A 157 -9.94 2.59 3.62
CA ALA A 157 -9.20 3.73 3.08
C ALA A 157 -7.75 3.42 2.67
N ALA A 158 -7.22 2.25 3.03
CA ALA A 158 -5.88 1.81 2.65
C ALA A 158 -5.85 1.04 1.31
N GLU A 159 -7.00 0.79 0.66
CA GLU A 159 -7.06 0.01 -0.57
C GLU A 159 -6.25 0.67 -1.70
N GLY A 160 -5.25 -0.07 -2.22
CA GLY A 160 -4.37 0.40 -3.29
C GLY A 160 -3.27 1.37 -2.85
N LEU A 161 -3.19 1.69 -1.55
CA LEU A 161 -2.12 2.52 -1.01
C LEU A 161 -0.84 1.70 -0.75
N GLN A 162 0.30 2.37 -0.84
CA GLN A 162 1.59 1.78 -0.47
C GLN A 162 1.85 1.98 1.02
N PRO A 163 2.27 0.93 1.75
CA PRO A 163 2.64 1.08 3.15
C PRO A 163 3.95 1.85 3.30
N SER A 164 4.03 2.66 4.36
CA SER A 164 5.25 3.35 4.78
C SER A 164 5.73 2.85 6.15
N HIS A 165 6.89 3.31 6.59
CA HIS A 165 7.38 3.05 7.94
C HIS A 165 6.45 3.70 8.98
N ALA A 166 6.41 3.15 10.19
CA ALA A 166 5.61 3.73 11.26
C ALA A 166 6.23 5.04 11.73
N VAL A 167 5.39 6.06 11.94
CA VAL A 167 5.83 7.36 12.47
C VAL A 167 5.78 7.31 14.00
N ALA A 168 6.71 6.54 14.55
CA ALA A 168 6.89 6.41 15.99
C ALA A 168 8.34 6.11 16.32
N ASN A 169 8.80 6.62 17.46
CA ASN A 169 10.08 6.24 18.06
C ASN A 169 9.88 4.91 18.77
N CYS A 170 10.14 3.84 18.04
CA CYS A 170 9.92 2.48 18.50
C CYS A 170 11.09 1.95 19.35
N PRO A 171 10.83 1.18 20.41
CA PRO A 171 11.88 0.51 21.18
C PRO A 171 12.57 -0.58 20.35
N SER A 172 13.65 -1.16 20.89
CA SER A 172 14.34 -2.27 20.25
C SER A 172 13.41 -3.47 20.05
N GLY A 173 13.52 -4.12 18.89
CA GLY A 173 12.71 -5.30 18.56
C GLY A 173 11.25 -5.00 18.18
N ALA A 174 10.80 -3.74 18.28
CA ALA A 174 9.49 -3.35 17.77
C ALA A 174 9.48 -3.27 16.25
N ARG A 175 8.31 -3.58 15.70
CA ARG A 175 8.04 -3.64 14.26
C ARG A 175 6.84 -2.76 13.96
N GLY A 176 6.79 -2.14 12.78
CA GLY A 176 5.68 -1.26 12.45
C GLY A 176 5.43 -1.07 10.97
N ALA A 177 4.26 -0.52 10.68
CA ALA A 177 3.84 -0.10 9.34
C ALA A 177 2.85 1.06 9.46
N ALA A 178 2.71 1.87 8.41
CA ALA A 178 1.71 2.93 8.36
C ALA A 178 1.11 3.09 6.96
N TYR A 179 -0.05 3.74 6.91
CA TYR A 179 -0.67 4.20 5.67
C TYR A 179 -1.10 5.66 5.79
N LEU A 180 -0.84 6.42 4.74
CA LEU A 180 -1.37 7.78 4.58
C LEU A 180 -2.80 7.68 4.06
N VAL A 181 -3.78 7.79 4.94
CA VAL A 181 -5.19 7.54 4.64
C VAL A 181 -6.02 8.82 4.74
N ARG A 182 -7.21 8.77 4.15
CA ARG A 182 -8.26 9.75 4.32
C ARG A 182 -9.52 9.06 4.82
N ASP A 183 -10.08 9.53 5.92
CA ASP A 183 -11.33 8.97 6.46
C ASP A 183 -12.57 9.46 5.69
N ASP A 184 -13.73 8.92 6.05
CA ASP A 184 -15.03 9.27 5.47
C ASP A 184 -15.46 10.72 5.72
N ARG A 185 -14.95 11.33 6.81
CA ARG A 185 -15.11 12.75 7.13
C ARG A 185 -14.16 13.63 6.32
N GLY A 186 -13.27 13.03 5.53
CA GLY A 186 -12.31 13.71 4.69
C GLY A 186 -11.05 14.17 5.41
N VAL A 187 -10.82 13.77 6.66
CA VAL A 187 -9.61 14.03 7.44
C VAL A 187 -8.48 13.16 6.88
N THR A 188 -7.36 13.79 6.55
CA THR A 188 -6.18 13.10 6.00
C THR A 188 -5.09 13.04 7.06
N GLY A 189 -4.39 11.90 7.13
CA GLY A 189 -3.32 11.69 8.09
C GLY A 189 -2.70 10.30 7.97
N LEU A 190 -1.77 10.00 8.86
CA LEU A 190 -1.13 8.69 8.94
C LEU A 190 -1.81 7.86 10.02
N VAL A 191 -2.19 6.63 9.66
CA VAL A 191 -2.53 5.60 10.65
C VAL A 191 -1.38 4.61 10.68
N SER A 192 -0.72 4.49 11.83
CA SER A 192 0.38 3.57 12.02
C SER A 192 0.06 2.49 13.04
N VAL A 193 0.60 1.31 12.80
CA VAL A 193 0.55 0.16 13.70
C VAL A 193 1.97 -0.18 14.13
N VAL A 194 2.16 -0.39 15.43
CA VAL A 194 3.44 -0.78 16.03
C VAL A 194 3.22 -1.98 16.94
N LEU A 195 3.93 -3.08 16.69
CA LEU A 195 3.98 -4.22 17.60
C LEU A 195 5.22 -4.09 18.47
N VAL A 196 5.00 -3.91 19.77
CA VAL A 196 6.05 -3.82 20.78
C VAL A 196 6.18 -5.15 21.52
N PRO A 197 7.38 -5.78 21.55
CA PRO A 197 7.61 -7.02 22.29
C PRO A 197 7.29 -6.91 23.78
N PRO A 198 6.99 -8.03 24.47
CA PRO A 198 6.75 -8.00 25.91
C PRO A 198 8.00 -7.54 26.67
N GLY A 199 7.82 -6.71 27.70
CA GLY A 199 8.91 -6.20 28.53
C GLY A 199 9.56 -4.92 28.00
N GLU A 200 9.20 -4.46 26.80
CA GLU A 200 9.65 -3.19 26.23
C GLU A 200 8.71 -2.02 26.58
N GLY A 201 9.22 -0.80 26.50
CA GLY A 201 8.44 0.42 26.72
C GLY A 201 7.48 0.74 25.57
N ALA A 202 6.44 1.54 25.83
CA ALA A 202 5.54 2.02 24.78
C ALA A 202 6.30 2.86 23.73
N PRO A 203 5.88 2.84 22.45
CA PRO A 203 6.52 3.65 21.43
C PRO A 203 6.18 5.13 21.68
N ALA A 204 7.17 6.02 21.57
CA ALA A 204 6.90 7.46 21.69
C ALA A 204 6.44 8.00 20.34
N SER A 205 5.31 8.70 20.29
CA SER A 205 4.73 9.22 19.04
C SER A 205 4.20 10.65 19.21
N THR A 206 3.92 11.29 18.07
CA THR A 206 3.25 12.60 18.01
C THR A 206 1.77 12.47 17.67
N ALA A 207 1.23 11.25 17.73
CA ALA A 207 -0.16 10.94 17.45
C ALA A 207 -1.10 11.72 18.38
N VAL A 208 -2.16 12.26 17.79
CA VAL A 208 -3.23 12.92 18.56
C VAL A 208 -4.17 11.91 19.19
N ALA A 209 -4.17 10.68 18.68
CA ALA A 209 -4.93 9.57 19.23
C ALA A 209 -4.14 8.26 19.15
N GLU A 210 -4.24 7.47 20.22
CA GLU A 210 -3.60 6.17 20.36
C GLU A 210 -4.59 5.16 20.95
N SER A 211 -4.56 3.94 20.44
CA SER A 211 -5.17 2.80 21.10
C SER A 211 -4.22 1.61 21.12
N ARG A 212 -4.43 0.69 22.05
CA ARG A 212 -3.55 -0.46 22.25
C ARG A 212 -4.30 -1.73 22.63
N GLY A 213 -3.76 -2.88 22.27
CA GLY A 213 -4.30 -4.18 22.63
C GLY A 213 -3.23 -5.28 22.62
N PRO A 214 -3.42 -6.36 23.40
CA PRO A 214 -2.50 -7.49 23.38
C PRO A 214 -2.62 -8.27 22.06
N ALA A 215 -1.48 -8.59 21.43
CA ALA A 215 -1.47 -9.50 20.27
C ALA A 215 -1.90 -10.91 20.71
N ARG A 216 -2.72 -11.57 19.90
CA ARG A 216 -3.24 -12.92 20.21
C ARG A 216 -2.13 -13.97 20.29
N SER A 217 -1.09 -13.85 19.47
CA SER A 217 0.07 -14.75 19.51
C SER A 217 0.92 -14.63 20.78
N GLY A 218 0.67 -13.61 21.62
CA GLY A 218 1.57 -13.27 22.73
C GLY A 218 2.86 -12.60 22.28
N ALA A 219 2.97 -12.22 21.00
CA ALA A 219 4.15 -11.55 20.45
C ALA A 219 4.40 -10.14 21.04
N GLY A 220 3.43 -9.58 21.76
CA GLY A 220 3.56 -8.30 22.44
C GLY A 220 2.28 -7.49 22.52
N THR A 221 2.44 -6.17 22.59
CA THR A 221 1.34 -5.19 22.56
C THR A 221 1.31 -4.49 21.22
N VAL A 222 0.13 -4.44 20.60
CA VAL A 222 -0.14 -3.69 19.38
C VAL A 222 -0.56 -2.29 19.78
N HIS A 223 0.11 -1.28 19.25
CA HIS A 223 -0.23 0.13 19.35
C HIS A 223 -0.73 0.61 17.98
N LEU A 224 -1.86 1.28 17.96
CA LEU A 224 -2.44 1.90 16.79
C LEU A 224 -2.48 3.41 17.02
N LEU A 225 -1.83 4.16 16.14
CA LEU A 225 -1.57 5.59 16.30
C LEU A 225 -2.19 6.34 15.11
N SER A 226 -2.90 7.42 15.39
CA SER A 226 -3.43 8.32 14.37
C SER A 226 -2.77 9.69 14.45
N GLU A 227 -2.06 10.05 13.39
CA GLU A 227 -1.38 11.32 13.22
C GLU A 227 -2.10 12.17 12.17
N PRO A 228 -2.49 13.41 12.50
CA PRO A 228 -3.10 14.31 11.54
C PRO A 228 -2.07 14.81 10.53
N ALA A 229 -2.54 15.20 9.34
CA ALA A 229 -1.73 16.02 8.45
C ALA A 229 -1.35 17.36 9.13
N GLN A 230 -0.25 17.97 8.69
CA GLN A 230 0.20 19.25 9.25
C GLN A 230 -0.92 20.31 9.23
N GLY A 231 -1.12 20.96 10.39
CA GLY A 231 -2.15 21.99 10.56
C GLY A 231 -3.54 21.47 10.93
N ALA A 232 -3.77 20.16 10.93
CA ALA A 232 -5.01 19.58 11.46
C ALA A 232 -4.89 19.24 12.95
N THR A 233 -6.02 19.33 13.67
CA THR A 233 -6.12 19.08 15.12
C THR A 233 -6.74 17.72 15.46
N SER A 234 -7.26 17.00 14.46
CA SER A 234 -7.88 15.68 14.64
C SER A 234 -7.30 14.71 13.63
N GLY A 235 -7.07 13.48 14.06
CA GLY A 235 -6.51 12.41 13.24
C GLY A 235 -7.60 11.62 12.50
N PRO A 236 -7.25 10.93 11.40
CA PRO A 236 -8.17 10.00 10.75
C PRO A 236 -8.52 8.84 11.69
N PHE A 237 -9.78 8.39 11.66
CA PHE A 237 -10.27 7.21 12.42
C PHE A 237 -10.13 7.26 13.95
N GLU A 238 -9.97 8.45 14.55
CA GLU A 238 -9.74 8.64 16.00
C GLU A 238 -10.78 7.91 16.88
N ALA A 239 -12.06 7.97 16.52
CA ALA A 239 -13.12 7.33 17.29
C ALA A 239 -13.15 5.79 17.10
N GLU A 240 -12.69 5.32 15.96
CA GLU A 240 -12.67 3.91 15.55
C GLU A 240 -11.40 3.18 15.99
N LEU A 241 -10.34 3.92 16.39
CA LEU A 241 -9.05 3.35 16.79
C LEU A 241 -9.16 2.21 17.80
N PRO A 242 -9.97 2.27 18.87
CA PRO A 242 -10.11 1.16 19.80
C PRO A 242 -10.60 -0.13 19.13
N GLY A 243 -11.65 -0.03 18.32
CA GLY A 243 -12.18 -1.19 17.60
C GLY A 243 -11.20 -1.70 16.54
N LEU A 244 -10.48 -0.81 15.86
CA LEU A 244 -9.44 -1.19 14.89
C LEU A 244 -8.28 -1.91 15.58
N ALA A 245 -7.79 -1.39 16.71
CA ALA A 245 -6.69 -1.98 17.46
C ALA A 245 -7.02 -3.40 17.91
N GLU A 246 -8.23 -3.64 18.43
CA GLU A 246 -8.69 -4.98 18.80
C GLU A 246 -8.72 -5.95 17.61
N ARG A 247 -9.27 -5.51 16.47
CA ARG A 247 -9.36 -6.36 15.26
C ARG A 247 -7.99 -6.68 14.69
N VAL A 248 -7.10 -5.70 14.59
CA VAL A 248 -5.71 -5.91 14.16
C VAL A 248 -4.98 -6.83 15.13
N ALA A 249 -5.08 -6.58 16.44
CA ALA A 249 -4.42 -7.40 17.46
C ALA A 249 -4.91 -8.85 17.48
N SER A 250 -6.18 -9.09 17.12
CA SER A 250 -6.73 -10.46 17.02
C SER A 250 -6.15 -11.30 15.87
N ARG A 251 -5.53 -10.64 14.88
CA ARG A 251 -4.92 -11.28 13.71
C ARG A 251 -3.42 -11.54 13.86
N LEU A 252 -2.80 -10.91 14.85
CA LEU A 252 -1.37 -10.99 15.15
C LEU A 252 -1.09 -11.94 16.29
#